data_AF-A0A5N0IMG7-F1
#
_entry.id   AF-A0A5N0IMG7-F1
#
_cell.length_a   1.000
_cell.length_b   1.000
_cell.length_c   1.000
_cell.angle_alpha   90.00
_cell.angle_beta   90.00
_cell.angle_gamma   90.00
#
_symmetry.space_group_name_H-M   'P 1'
#
loop_
_entity.id
_entity.type
_entity.pdbx_description
1 polymer ?
#
loop_
_entity_poly.entity_id
_entity_poly.type
_entity_poly.pdbx_seq_one_letter_code
_entity_poly.pdbx_strand_id
1 'polypeptide(L)'
;MFANVGWGEMLVLVVVGLVVLGPERLPGAIRWSVGALRQTRDYLSGLTAQLREDIGPEFDELREPLSELQKLRGMTPRAALAKHFLDGDEWLFTGRFDRAEEAVPQPPPRSSSIAPVSPADGPVPYDTDAT
;
A
#
# COMPACT_ATOMS: atom_id res chain seq x y z
N MET A 1 -9.01 -9.02 3.02
CA MET A 1 -8.92 -7.55 2.93
C MET A 1 -10.12 -6.81 3.55
N PHE A 2 -11.20 -6.41 2.86
CA PHE A 2 -12.21 -5.53 3.51
C PHE A 2 -13.14 -6.21 4.54
N ALA A 3 -13.27 -7.53 4.50
CA ALA A 3 -14.18 -8.28 5.39
C ALA A 3 -13.70 -8.39 6.84
N ASN A 4 -12.43 -8.04 7.12
CA ASN A 4 -11.87 -7.94 8.47
C ASN A 4 -11.81 -6.49 8.98
N VAL A 5 -12.27 -5.51 8.20
CA VAL A 5 -12.37 -4.13 8.69
C VAL A 5 -13.45 -4.11 9.77
N GLY A 6 -13.00 -4.14 11.01
CA GLY A 6 -13.84 -4.04 12.18
C GLY A 6 -14.47 -2.65 12.26
N TRP A 7 -15.57 -2.56 13.01
CA TRP A 7 -16.21 -1.27 13.29
C TRP A 7 -15.24 -0.22 13.89
N GLY A 8 -14.21 -0.66 14.63
CA GLY A 8 -13.17 0.21 15.17
C GLY A 8 -12.29 0.87 14.10
N GLU A 9 -11.86 0.11 13.10
CA GLU A 9 -10.99 0.63 12.02
C GLU A 9 -11.76 1.57 11.09
N MET A 10 -13.04 1.29 10.81
CA MET A 10 -13.90 2.25 10.12
C MET A 10 -13.99 3.58 10.86
N LEU A 11 -14.12 3.55 12.19
CA LEU A 11 -14.17 4.76 13.00
C LEU A 11 -12.84 5.52 12.94
N VAL A 12 -11.71 4.82 12.98
CA VAL A 12 -10.38 5.44 12.81
C VAL A 12 -10.25 6.09 11.44
N LEU A 13 -10.65 5.43 10.34
CA LEU A 13 -10.61 6.01 8.99
C LEU A 13 -11.48 7.26 8.87
N VAL A 14 -12.67 7.24 9.47
CA VAL A 14 -13.54 8.42 9.52
C VAL A 14 -12.85 9.55 10.28
N VAL A 15 -12.29 9.30 11.45
CA VAL A 15 -11.57 10.32 12.23
C VAL A 15 -10.38 10.87 11.47
N VAL A 16 -9.54 10.01 10.88
CA VAL A 16 -8.40 10.43 10.06
C VAL A 16 -8.87 11.27 8.88
N GLY A 17 -9.91 10.84 8.17
CA GLY A 17 -10.51 11.60 7.06
C GLY A 17 -11.04 12.96 7.51
N LEU A 18 -11.71 13.03 8.66
CA LEU A 18 -12.22 14.27 9.25
C LEU A 18 -11.09 15.22 9.67
N VAL A 19 -9.96 14.70 10.18
CA VAL A 19 -8.82 15.53 10.59
C VAL A 19 -8.04 16.04 9.38
N VAL A 20 -7.73 15.18 8.42
CA VAL A 20 -6.91 15.52 7.25
C VAL A 20 -7.67 16.45 6.30
N LEU A 21 -8.92 16.09 5.97
CA LEU A 21 -9.71 16.83 5.00
C LEU A 21 -10.55 17.94 5.65
N GLY A 22 -10.90 17.77 6.92
CA GLY A 22 -11.82 18.65 7.66
C GLY A 22 -13.27 18.15 7.59
N PRO A 23 -14.06 18.28 8.69
CA PRO A 23 -15.44 17.83 8.76
C PRO A 23 -16.34 18.46 7.69
N GLU A 24 -16.03 19.69 7.27
CA GLU A 24 -16.91 20.44 6.36
C GLU A 24 -16.63 20.15 4.89
N ARG A 25 -15.46 19.56 4.62
CA ARG A 25 -15.01 19.26 3.25
C ARG A 25 -15.29 17.81 2.88
N LEU A 26 -15.26 16.89 3.84
CA LEU A 26 -15.59 15.47 3.64
C LEU A 26 -16.95 15.24 2.94
N PRO A 27 -18.07 15.81 3.41
CA PRO A 27 -19.37 15.64 2.75
C PRO A 27 -19.41 16.33 1.38
N GLY A 28 -18.66 17.43 1.19
CA GLY A 28 -18.49 18.06 -0.11
C GLY A 28 -17.76 17.17 -1.12
N ALA A 29 -16.64 16.58 -0.71
CA ALA A 29 -15.82 15.69 -1.53
C ALA A 29 -16.58 14.42 -1.91
N ILE A 30 -17.30 13.80 -0.97
CA ILE A 30 -18.14 12.62 -1.27
C ILE A 30 -19.18 12.97 -2.34
N ARG A 31 -19.88 14.10 -2.21
CA ARG A 31 -20.88 14.55 -3.19
C ARG A 31 -20.27 14.75 -4.58
N TRP A 32 -19.11 15.38 -4.65
CA TRP A 32 -18.41 15.58 -5.92
C TRP A 32 -17.97 14.25 -6.55
N SER A 33 -17.34 13.37 -5.78
CA SER A 33 -16.85 12.07 -6.27
C SER A 33 -18.01 11.17 -6.72
N VAL A 34 -19.11 11.13 -5.96
CA VAL A 34 -20.30 10.36 -6.34
C VAL A 34 -20.95 10.95 -7.59
N GLY A 35 -21.03 12.28 -7.69
CA GLY A 35 -21.53 12.96 -8.88
C GLY A 35 -20.68 12.65 -10.12
N ALA A 36 -19.36 12.75 -9.99
CA ALA A 36 -18.41 12.45 -11.06
C ALA A 36 -18.49 10.97 -11.48
N LEU A 37 -18.60 10.04 -10.53
CA LEU A 37 -18.72 8.62 -10.83
C LEU A 37 -20.03 8.29 -11.56
N ARG A 38 -21.15 8.89 -11.13
CA ARG A 38 -22.45 8.76 -11.80
C ARG A 38 -22.39 9.29 -13.22
N GLN A 39 -21.89 10.52 -13.39
CA GLN A 39 -21.74 11.13 -14.70
C GLN A 39 -20.84 10.27 -15.60
N THR A 40 -19.71 9.79 -15.09
CA THR A 40 -18.83 8.89 -15.85
C THR A 40 -19.56 7.61 -16.28
N ARG A 41 -20.32 6.97 -15.37
CA ARG A 41 -21.10 5.77 -15.70
C ARG A 41 -22.15 6.05 -16.77
N ASP A 42 -22.85 7.16 -16.67
CA ASP A 42 -23.92 7.52 -17.61
C ASP A 42 -23.35 7.86 -18.99
N TYR A 43 -22.22 8.55 -19.06
CA TYR A 43 -21.49 8.82 -20.31
C TYR A 43 -20.98 7.52 -20.96
N LEU A 44 -20.36 6.63 -20.19
CA LEU A 44 -19.89 5.35 -20.71
C LEU A 44 -21.04 4.45 -21.17
N SER A 45 -22.17 4.48 -20.46
CA SER A 45 -23.37 3.71 -20.81
C SER A 45 -24.03 4.26 -22.07
N GLY A 46 -24.07 5.58 -22.24
CA GLY A 46 -24.55 6.24 -23.47
C GLY A 46 -23.68 5.93 -24.67
N LEU A 47 -22.34 6.07 -24.52
CA LEU A 47 -21.38 5.72 -25.58
C LEU A 47 -21.46 4.23 -25.95
N THR A 48 -21.58 3.34 -24.96
CA THR A 48 -21.72 1.90 -25.20
C THR A 48 -23.03 1.58 -25.92
N ALA A 49 -24.15 2.23 -25.54
CA ALA A 49 -25.42 2.05 -26.20
C ALA A 49 -25.35 2.49 -27.67
N GLN A 50 -24.74 3.64 -27.92
CA GLN A 50 -24.59 4.21 -29.26
C GLN A 50 -23.62 3.38 -30.12
N LEU A 51 -22.52 2.88 -29.55
CA LEU A 51 -21.62 1.92 -30.23
C LEU A 51 -22.32 0.60 -30.52
N ARG A 52 -23.19 0.12 -29.62
CA ARG A 52 -23.95 -1.11 -29.81
C ARG A 52 -25.01 -0.97 -30.91
N GLU A 53 -25.52 0.24 -31.10
CA GLU A 53 -26.48 0.59 -32.13
C GLU A 53 -25.80 0.79 -33.51
N ASP A 54 -24.59 1.39 -33.53
CA ASP A 54 -23.84 1.65 -34.77
C ASP A 54 -22.98 0.48 -35.26
N ILE A 55 -22.41 -0.34 -34.36
CA ILE A 55 -21.51 -1.46 -34.71
C ILE A 55 -22.25 -2.81 -34.77
N GLY A 56 -23.47 -2.90 -34.23
CA GLY A 56 -24.27 -4.13 -34.32
C GLY A 56 -23.59 -5.36 -33.71
N PRO A 57 -23.79 -6.59 -34.25
CA PRO A 57 -23.43 -7.87 -33.62
C PRO A 57 -21.93 -8.03 -33.27
N GLU A 58 -21.03 -7.20 -33.79
CA GLU A 58 -19.59 -7.24 -33.47
C GLU A 58 -19.31 -6.85 -32.00
N PHE A 59 -20.25 -6.17 -31.33
CA PHE A 59 -20.16 -5.92 -29.89
C PHE A 59 -20.35 -7.20 -29.06
N ASP A 60 -21.15 -8.16 -29.54
CA ASP A 60 -21.33 -9.45 -28.86
C ASP A 60 -20.08 -10.33 -29.03
N GLU A 61 -19.34 -10.21 -30.14
CA GLU A 61 -18.01 -10.83 -30.29
C GLU A 61 -16.95 -10.22 -29.36
N LEU A 62 -17.11 -8.97 -28.92
CA LEU A 62 -16.23 -8.35 -27.93
C LEU A 62 -16.60 -8.73 -26.48
N ARG A 63 -17.86 -9.11 -26.23
CA ARG A 63 -18.30 -9.58 -24.91
C ARG A 63 -17.64 -10.89 -24.52
N GLU A 64 -17.41 -11.79 -25.47
CA GLU A 64 -16.78 -13.09 -25.24
C GLU A 64 -15.33 -12.95 -24.72
N PRO A 65 -14.41 -12.20 -25.37
CA PRO A 65 -13.06 -11.96 -24.87
C PRO A 65 -13.06 -11.10 -23.59
N LEU A 66 -13.99 -10.17 -23.42
CA LEU A 66 -14.11 -9.43 -22.14
C LEU A 66 -14.52 -10.35 -20.98
N SER A 67 -15.45 -11.27 -21.23
CA SER A 67 -15.90 -12.27 -20.24
C SER A 67 -14.80 -13.28 -19.95
N GLU A 68 -14.05 -13.69 -20.97
CA GLU A 68 -12.89 -14.55 -20.85
C GLU A 68 -11.78 -13.87 -20.04
N LEU A 69 -11.50 -12.59 -20.28
CA LEU A 69 -10.56 -11.80 -19.49
C LEU A 69 -11.00 -11.63 -18.03
N GLN A 70 -12.30 -11.49 -17.75
CA GLN A 70 -12.82 -11.47 -16.37
C GLN A 70 -12.68 -12.83 -15.69
N LYS A 71 -12.96 -13.93 -16.40
CA LYS A 71 -12.78 -15.30 -15.92
C LYS A 71 -11.30 -15.61 -15.65
N LEU A 72 -10.41 -15.21 -16.54
CA LEU A 72 -8.96 -15.32 -16.39
C LEU A 72 -8.45 -14.45 -15.24
N ARG A 73 -8.94 -13.23 -15.05
CA ARG A 73 -8.56 -12.38 -13.92
C ARG A 73 -8.81 -13.09 -12.58
N GLY A 74 -9.88 -13.88 -12.46
CA GLY A 74 -10.13 -14.73 -11.28
C GLY A 74 -9.13 -15.88 -11.08
N MET A 75 -8.44 -16.32 -12.13
CA MET A 75 -7.47 -17.42 -12.14
C MET A 75 -6.01 -16.97 -12.31
N THR A 76 -5.76 -15.67 -12.52
CA THR A 76 -4.40 -15.18 -12.82
C THR A 76 -3.50 -15.10 -11.57
N PRO A 77 -2.20 -15.40 -11.71
CA PRO A 77 -1.22 -15.20 -10.63
C PRO A 77 -1.15 -13.74 -10.20
N ARG A 78 -1.52 -12.78 -11.06
CA ARG A 78 -1.64 -11.38 -10.69
C ARG A 78 -2.80 -11.11 -9.72
N ALA A 79 -3.89 -11.87 -9.81
CA ALA A 79 -4.94 -11.83 -8.80
C ALA A 79 -4.55 -12.57 -7.53
N ALA A 80 -3.73 -13.62 -7.61
CA ALA A 80 -3.12 -14.24 -6.43
C ALA A 80 -2.13 -13.28 -5.75
N LEU A 81 -1.32 -12.54 -6.52
CA LEU A 81 -0.44 -11.49 -6.02
C LEU A 81 -1.23 -10.31 -5.46
N ALA A 82 -2.25 -9.83 -6.15
CA ALA A 82 -3.11 -8.76 -5.65
C ALA A 82 -3.80 -9.18 -4.34
N LYS A 83 -4.24 -10.44 -4.23
CA LYS A 83 -4.69 -11.01 -2.96
C LYS A 83 -3.56 -11.02 -1.92
N HIS A 84 -2.35 -11.41 -2.29
CA HIS A 84 -1.22 -11.49 -1.36
C HIS A 84 -0.66 -10.12 -0.92
N PHE A 85 -0.73 -9.10 -1.77
CA PHE A 85 -0.35 -7.73 -1.44
C PHE A 85 -1.46 -7.06 -0.63
N LEU A 86 -2.71 -7.11 -1.09
CA LEU A 86 -3.81 -6.50 -0.36
C LEU A 86 -4.17 -7.25 0.95
N ASP A 87 -3.81 -8.54 1.11
CA ASP A 87 -3.90 -9.27 2.40
C ASP A 87 -2.58 -9.15 3.18
N GLY A 88 -1.46 -8.97 2.47
CA GLY A 88 -0.18 -8.64 3.07
C GLY A 88 -0.19 -7.27 3.72
N ASP A 89 -0.89 -6.28 3.16
CA ASP A 89 -0.77 -4.91 3.64
C ASP A 89 -1.22 -4.74 5.12
N GLU A 90 -1.82 -5.73 5.77
CA GLU A 90 -1.92 -5.78 7.24
C GLU A 90 -0.57 -5.57 7.96
N TRP A 91 0.59 -6.03 7.46
CA TRP A 91 1.90 -5.69 8.08
C TRP A 91 2.32 -4.24 7.84
N LEU A 92 1.81 -3.60 6.78
CA LEU A 92 2.03 -2.17 6.52
C LEU A 92 1.10 -1.28 7.34
N PHE A 93 -0.17 -1.67 7.45
CA PHE A 93 -1.23 -0.95 8.15
C PHE A 93 -1.20 -1.12 9.67
N THR A 94 -0.63 -2.22 10.19
CA THR A 94 -0.49 -2.46 11.67
C THR A 94 0.71 -1.74 12.31
N GLY A 95 1.39 -0.83 11.60
CA GLY A 95 2.46 -0.01 12.18
C GLY A 95 3.70 -0.81 12.61
N ARG A 96 3.89 -2.04 12.09
CA ARG A 96 5.04 -2.91 12.39
C ARG A 96 6.27 -2.62 11.53
N PHE A 97 6.26 -1.56 10.70
CA PHE A 97 7.46 -1.08 10.01
C PHE A 97 8.55 -0.60 10.95
N ASP A 98 8.17 -0.06 12.12
CA ASP A 98 9.13 0.33 13.18
C ASP A 98 9.73 -0.90 13.90
N ARG A 99 9.09 -2.08 13.81
CA ARG A 99 9.56 -3.29 14.51
C ARG A 99 10.56 -4.12 13.70
N ALA A 100 10.69 -3.87 12.39
CA ALA A 100 11.77 -4.46 11.61
C ALA A 100 13.15 -3.93 12.02
N GLU A 101 13.22 -2.81 12.76
CA GLU A 101 14.45 -2.31 13.38
C GLU A 101 14.69 -2.89 14.80
N GLU A 102 13.70 -3.58 15.39
CA GLU A 102 13.79 -4.19 16.72
C GLU A 102 14.13 -5.70 16.68
N ALA A 103 14.67 -6.17 15.56
CA ALA A 103 15.36 -7.45 15.45
C ALA A 103 16.88 -7.23 15.27
N VAL A 104 17.47 -6.35 16.08
CA VAL A 104 18.91 -6.45 16.36
C VAL A 104 19.07 -7.68 17.26
N PRO A 105 19.79 -8.73 16.85
CA PRO A 105 20.10 -9.85 17.73
C PRO A 105 20.91 -9.28 18.91
N GLN A 106 20.31 -9.29 20.09
CA GLN A 106 20.99 -8.95 21.33
C GLN A 106 22.15 -9.95 21.51
N PRO A 107 23.43 -9.52 21.49
CA PRO A 107 24.52 -10.43 21.78
C PRO A 107 24.40 -10.87 23.25
N PRO A 108 24.68 -12.14 23.59
CA PRO A 108 24.67 -12.57 24.98
C PRO A 108 25.66 -11.72 25.80
N PRO A 109 25.41 -11.50 27.11
CA PRO A 109 26.31 -10.70 27.93
C PRO A 109 27.67 -11.40 28.00
N ARG A 110 28.65 -10.89 27.24
CA ARG A 110 30.04 -11.26 27.41
C ARG A 110 30.53 -10.52 28.65
N SER A 111 30.66 -11.26 29.74
CA SER A 111 31.50 -10.93 30.88
C SER A 111 32.89 -10.56 30.37
N SER A 112 33.12 -9.27 30.19
CA SER A 112 34.38 -8.70 29.76
C SER A 112 35.05 -8.13 31.01
N SER A 113 35.82 -8.97 31.70
CA SER A 113 36.84 -8.47 32.61
C SER A 113 37.88 -7.75 31.76
N ILE A 114 37.91 -6.42 31.83
CA ILE A 114 39.03 -5.62 31.33
C ILE A 114 39.41 -4.68 32.47
N ALA A 115 40.54 -4.97 33.10
CA ALA A 115 41.20 -4.14 34.09
C ALA A 115 41.56 -2.76 33.50
N PRO A 116 41.62 -1.69 34.30
CA PRO A 116 41.91 -0.35 33.79
C PRO A 116 43.40 -0.24 33.46
N VAL A 117 43.75 0.07 32.21
CA VAL A 117 45.11 0.49 31.84
C VAL A 117 45.14 2.01 31.75
N SER A 118 46.00 2.61 32.59
CA SER A 118 46.27 4.05 32.68
C SER A 118 46.88 4.62 31.40
N PRO A 119 46.69 5.91 31.10
CA PRO A 119 47.29 6.55 29.93
C PRO A 119 48.78 6.79 30.19
N ALA A 120 49.64 6.23 29.33
CA ALA A 120 51.06 6.54 29.32
C ALA A 120 51.36 7.53 28.20
N ASP A 121 51.79 8.74 28.59
CA ASP A 121 52.40 9.77 27.77
C ASP A 121 53.58 9.24 26.94
N GLY A 122 53.59 9.50 25.64
CA GLY A 122 54.73 9.28 24.74
C GLY A 122 54.44 9.82 23.33
N PRO A 123 55.41 10.49 22.66
CA PRO A 123 55.14 11.13 21.38
C PRO A 123 54.95 10.07 20.29
N VAL A 124 53.86 10.20 19.53
CA VAL A 124 53.58 9.34 18.36
C VAL A 124 54.61 9.60 17.26
N PRO A 125 55.26 8.56 16.69
CA PRO A 125 56.17 8.72 15.56
C PRO A 125 55.38 9.04 14.28
N TYR A 126 55.86 10.01 13.50
CA TYR A 126 55.30 10.31 12.18
C TYR A 126 55.75 9.25 11.16
N ASP A 127 54.78 8.76 10.37
CA ASP A 127 54.95 7.82 9.27
C ASP A 127 55.42 8.57 8.00
N THR A 128 56.52 8.13 7.40
CA THR A 128 57.20 8.79 6.27
C THR A 128 57.04 8.05 4.94
N ASP A 129 56.23 6.99 4.85
CA ASP A 129 56.08 6.18 3.64
C ASP A 129 54.87 6.56 2.75
N ALA A 130 54.33 7.77 2.91
CA ALA A 130 53.35 8.32 1.97
C ALA A 130 54.07 9.09 0.84
N THR A 131 54.59 8.37 -0.18
CA THR A 131 54.83 8.92 -1.52
C THR A 131 54.50 7.92 -2.63
#